data_AF-A0A448X921-F1
#
_entry.id   AF-A0A448X921-F1
#
_cell.length_a   1.000
_cell.length_b   1.000
_cell.length_c   1.000
_cell.angle_alpha   90.00
_cell.angle_beta   90.00
_cell.angle_gamma   90.00
#
_symmetry.space_group_name_H-M   'P 1'
#
loop_
_entity.id
_entity.type
_entity.pdbx_description
1 polymer ?
#
loop_
_entity_poly.entity_id
_entity_poly.type
_entity_poly.pdbx_seq_one_letter_code
_entity_poly.pdbx_strand_id
1 'polypeptide(L)'
;MLGGNQGRLHYGPPAGYSLIAEARQANQQLRIEPVFTFGQTEKSVLSGPSASPQLPQQGVFVPRTVETSRIQLPNYVERVRDRLAENIHEMWVMRKIEQGWQYAEVSVTCPTGF
;
A
#
# COMPACT_ATOMS: atom_id res chain seq x y z
N MET A 1 -2.52 -1.98 21.73
CA MET A 1 -2.11 -0.56 21.61
C MET A 1 -1.17 -0.42 20.40
N LEU A 2 -1.67 -0.66 19.19
CA LEU A 2 -0.92 -0.39 17.95
C LEU A 2 -1.86 0.20 16.87
N GLY A 3 -3.18 0.18 17.10
CA GLY A 3 -4.19 0.57 16.11
C GLY A 3 -4.69 -0.63 15.29
N GLY A 4 -5.78 -0.42 14.55
CA GLY A 4 -6.40 -1.45 13.72
C GLY A 4 -6.85 -2.70 14.49
N ASN A 5 -6.62 -3.88 13.92
CA ASN A 5 -6.94 -5.17 14.55
C ASN A 5 -5.93 -5.60 15.64
N GLN A 6 -4.86 -4.83 15.90
CA GLN A 6 -3.82 -5.13 16.89
C GLN A 6 -4.01 -4.37 18.22
N GLY A 7 -5.26 -4.00 18.50
CA GLY A 7 -5.68 -3.41 19.76
C GLY A 7 -6.14 -1.96 19.62
N ARG A 8 -7.33 -1.71 20.15
CA ARG A 8 -8.01 -0.41 20.19
C ARG A 8 -7.19 0.60 21.01
N LEU A 9 -7.13 1.82 20.50
CA LEU A 9 -6.49 2.93 21.20
C LEU A 9 -7.51 3.60 22.13
N HIS A 10 -7.10 3.87 23.36
CA HIS A 10 -7.90 4.67 24.29
C HIS A 10 -7.93 6.14 23.89
N TYR A 11 -6.83 6.64 23.30
CA TYR A 11 -6.71 7.99 22.76
C TYR A 11 -6.14 7.90 21.34
N GLY A 12 -6.79 8.61 20.41
CA GLY A 12 -6.31 8.69 19.02
C GLY A 12 -5.01 9.47 18.91
N PRO A 13 -4.34 9.39 17.75
CA PRO A 13 -3.18 10.22 17.47
C PRO A 13 -3.63 11.70 17.42
N PRO A 14 -2.75 12.65 17.79
CA PRO A 14 -3.01 14.07 17.58
C PRO A 14 -3.25 14.40 16.09
N ALA A 15 -3.83 15.57 15.83
CA ALA A 15 -4.06 16.03 14.45
C ALA A 15 -2.74 16.05 13.65
N GLY A 16 -2.76 15.46 12.45
CA GLY A 16 -1.59 15.34 11.57
C GLY A 16 -0.73 14.09 11.80
N TYR A 17 -1.09 13.21 12.72
CA TYR A 17 -0.38 11.96 12.98
C TYR A 17 -1.23 10.73 12.62
N SER A 18 -0.56 9.71 12.08
CA SER A 18 -1.14 8.42 11.72
C SER A 18 -0.89 7.34 12.76
N LEU A 19 -1.70 6.28 12.75
CA LEU A 19 -1.49 5.10 13.59
C LEU A 19 -0.29 4.29 13.08
N ILE A 20 0.50 3.70 13.97
CA ILE A 20 1.61 2.82 13.57
C ILE A 20 1.13 1.61 12.75
N ALA A 21 -0.10 1.14 12.98
CA ALA A 21 -0.72 0.09 12.18
C ALA A 21 -0.81 0.43 10.67
N GLU A 22 -0.88 1.71 10.29
CA GLU A 22 -0.94 2.16 8.89
C GLU A 22 0.41 2.04 8.19
N ALA A 23 1.52 2.05 8.93
CA ALA A 23 2.87 1.90 8.38
C ALA A 23 3.24 0.44 8.07
N ARG A 24 2.34 -0.51 8.34
CA ARG A 24 2.56 -1.94 8.11
C ARG A 24 2.58 -2.25 6.62
N GLN A 25 3.64 -2.90 6.15
CA GLN A 25 3.69 -3.40 4.77
C GLN A 25 2.64 -4.49 4.53
N ALA A 26 2.12 -4.60 3.30
CA ALA A 26 1.01 -5.50 2.95
C ALA A 26 1.24 -6.96 3.40
N ASN A 27 2.49 -7.42 3.38
CA ASN A 27 2.88 -8.80 3.70
C ASN A 27 3.62 -8.94 5.04
N GLN A 28 3.64 -7.91 5.88
CA GLN A 28 4.37 -7.93 7.15
C GLN A 28 3.41 -8.16 8.33
N GLN A 29 3.68 -9.19 9.14
CA GLN A 29 3.03 -9.35 10.44
C GLN A 29 3.79 -8.56 11.50
N LEU A 30 3.05 -7.81 12.33
CA LEU A 30 3.65 -7.11 13.47
C LEU A 30 4.02 -8.14 14.54
N ARG A 31 5.26 -8.10 14.99
CA ARG A 31 5.78 -8.97 16.05
C ARG A 31 6.79 -8.20 16.89
N ILE A 32 6.81 -8.50 18.19
CA ILE A 32 7.79 -7.93 19.11
C ILE A 32 9.05 -8.80 19.00
N GLU A 33 10.13 -8.21 18.48
CA GLU A 33 11.42 -8.88 18.40
C GLU A 33 12.37 -8.34 19.46
N PRO A 34 13.23 -9.19 20.04
CA PRO A 34 14.30 -8.73 20.91
C PRO A 34 15.25 -7.83 20.11
N VAL A 35 15.53 -6.64 20.66
CA VAL A 35 16.43 -5.65 20.04
C VAL A 35 17.85 -6.20 19.88
N PHE A 36 18.23 -7.15 20.73
CA PHE A 36 19.54 -7.79 20.72
C PHE A 36 19.44 -9.20 21.30
N THR A 37 20.10 -10.17 20.66
CA THR A 37 20.16 -11.57 21.10
C THR A 37 21.53 -12.15 20.77
N PHE A 38 22.19 -12.78 21.74
CA PHE A 38 23.46 -13.50 21.54
C PHE A 38 23.28 -14.85 20.82
N GLY A 39 22.07 -15.23 20.45
CA GLY A 39 21.72 -16.56 19.94
C GLY A 39 21.40 -17.53 21.07
N GLN A 40 21.50 -18.83 20.79
CA GLN A 40 21.19 -19.89 21.75
C GLN A 40 22.48 -20.37 22.42
N THR A 41 22.87 -19.70 23.51
CA THR A 41 24.12 -19.97 24.26
C THR A 41 24.20 -21.41 24.76
N GLU A 42 23.05 -22.01 25.14
CA GLU A 42 22.96 -23.40 25.60
C GLU A 42 23.36 -24.42 24.52
N LYS A 43 23.19 -24.06 23.25
CA LYS A 43 23.59 -24.90 22.09
C LYS A 43 24.91 -24.44 21.49
N SER A 44 25.62 -23.53 22.16
CA SER A 44 26.83 -22.85 21.63
C SER A 44 26.60 -22.18 20.26
N VAL A 45 25.36 -21.78 19.95
CA VAL A 45 25.01 -21.08 18.72
C VAL A 45 25.03 -19.59 19.01
N LEU A 46 26.17 -18.95 18.73
CA LEU A 46 26.26 -17.49 18.78
C LEU A 46 25.63 -16.91 17.50
N SER A 47 24.58 -16.12 17.67
CA SER A 47 24.13 -15.25 16.58
C SER A 47 25.08 -14.05 16.57
N GLY A 48 25.73 -13.78 15.43
CA GLY A 48 26.55 -12.57 15.26
C GLY A 48 25.74 -11.29 15.54
N PRO A 49 26.34 -10.09 15.49
CA PRO A 49 25.59 -8.84 15.50
C PRO A 49 24.66 -8.86 14.28
N SER A 50 23.49 -9.42 14.47
CA SER A 50 22.43 -9.38 13.51
C SER A 50 22.08 -7.91 13.45
N ALA A 51 22.37 -7.27 12.31
CA ALA A 51 21.36 -6.37 11.78
C ALA A 51 20.07 -7.19 11.89
N SER A 52 19.19 -6.80 12.81
CA SER A 52 18.08 -7.62 13.30
C SER A 52 17.57 -8.52 12.18
N PRO A 53 17.45 -9.85 12.36
CA PRO A 53 17.39 -10.81 11.24
C PRO A 53 16.20 -10.61 10.28
N GLN A 54 15.34 -9.65 10.57
CA GLN A 54 14.12 -9.30 9.86
C GLN A 54 13.92 -7.79 9.67
N LEU A 55 14.94 -6.98 9.97
CA LEU A 55 15.08 -5.68 9.32
C LEU A 55 15.98 -5.95 8.14
N PRO A 56 15.42 -6.26 6.96
CA PRO A 56 16.23 -6.23 5.77
C PRO A 56 16.98 -4.89 5.76
N GLN A 57 18.18 -4.88 5.19
CA GLN A 57 18.87 -3.67 4.73
C GLN A 57 18.05 -2.97 3.61
N GLN A 58 16.73 -3.08 3.64
CA GLN A 58 15.80 -2.26 2.90
C GLN A 58 15.83 -0.91 3.60
N GLY A 59 16.67 -0.02 3.09
CA GLY A 59 16.42 1.40 3.26
C GLY A 59 14.92 1.65 3.07
N VAL A 60 14.35 2.48 3.94
CA VAL A 60 12.93 2.86 3.93
C VAL A 60 12.46 2.96 2.48
N PHE A 61 11.46 2.15 2.10
CA PHE A 61 10.93 2.21 0.75
C PHE A 61 10.22 3.55 0.57
N VAL A 62 10.88 4.46 -0.14
CA VAL A 62 10.31 5.73 -0.56
C VAL A 62 10.04 5.62 -2.05
N PRO A 63 8.78 5.46 -2.49
CA PRO A 63 8.47 5.41 -3.91
C PRO A 63 8.89 6.73 -4.56
N ARG A 64 9.64 6.65 -5.64
CA ARG A 64 9.99 7.82 -6.46
C ARG A 64 9.08 7.83 -7.67
N THR A 65 8.33 8.91 -7.83
CA THR A 65 7.56 9.15 -9.05
C THR A 65 8.49 9.41 -10.22
N VAL A 66 8.09 8.99 -11.41
CA VAL A 66 8.78 9.33 -12.64
C VAL A 66 8.16 10.62 -13.18
N GLU A 67 8.98 11.64 -13.41
CA GLU A 67 8.54 12.93 -13.96
C GLU A 67 8.18 12.79 -15.45
N THR A 68 6.92 13.05 -15.79
CA THR A 68 6.40 12.95 -17.16
C THR A 68 5.98 14.29 -17.77
N SER A 69 6.13 15.40 -17.03
CA SER A 69 5.65 16.75 -17.41
C SER A 69 6.24 17.32 -18.71
N ARG A 70 7.42 16.85 -19.14
CA ARG A 70 8.12 17.33 -20.35
C ARG A 70 7.94 16.43 -21.57
N ILE A 71 7.18 15.34 -21.44
CA ILE A 71 6.99 14.37 -22.52
C ILE A 71 5.86 14.87 -23.43
N GLN A 72 6.15 15.01 -24.72
CA GLN A 72 5.15 15.21 -25.76
C GLN A 72 4.91 13.89 -26.49
N LEU A 73 3.65 13.54 -26.70
CA LEU A 73 3.30 12.32 -27.41
C LEU A 73 3.58 12.50 -28.92
N PRO A 74 4.24 11.54 -29.58
CA PRO A 74 4.38 11.60 -31.03
C PRO A 74 3.02 11.52 -31.74
N ASN A 75 2.85 12.25 -32.86
CA ASN A 75 1.61 12.32 -33.63
C ASN A 75 0.98 10.95 -33.98
N TYR A 76 1.79 9.92 -34.20
CA TYR A 76 1.25 8.58 -34.48
C TYR A 76 0.60 7.93 -33.25
N VAL A 77 1.10 8.24 -32.05
CA VAL A 77 0.51 7.79 -30.77
C VAL A 77 -0.78 8.55 -30.50
N GLU A 78 -0.81 9.86 -30.80
CA GLU A 78 -2.03 10.66 -30.66
C GLU A 78 -3.18 10.11 -31.51
N ARG A 79 -2.90 9.65 -32.74
CA ARG A 79 -3.90 9.04 -33.62
C ARG A 79 -4.52 7.75 -33.06
N VAL A 80 -3.79 7.00 -32.23
CA VAL A 80 -4.30 5.75 -31.63
C VAL A 80 -4.81 5.93 -30.20
N ARG A 81 -4.50 7.08 -29.57
CA ARG A 81 -4.91 7.42 -28.19
C ARG A 81 -6.41 7.29 -28.01
N ASP A 82 -7.19 7.88 -28.91
CA ASP A 82 -8.65 7.96 -28.74
C ASP A 82 -9.29 6.57 -28.87
N ARG A 83 -8.84 5.75 -29.84
CA ARG A 83 -9.28 4.35 -29.98
C ARG A 83 -8.90 3.50 -28.77
N LEU A 84 -7.72 3.73 -28.19
CA LEU A 84 -7.30 3.05 -26.98
C LEU A 84 -8.14 3.48 -25.78
N ALA A 85 -8.46 4.76 -25.67
CA ALA A 85 -9.30 5.30 -24.61
C ALA A 85 -10.72 4.72 -24.68
N GLU A 86 -11.31 4.63 -25.88
CA GLU A 86 -12.59 3.95 -26.12
C GLU A 86 -12.54 2.48 -25.69
N ASN A 87 -11.53 1.73 -26.11
CA ASN A 87 -11.40 0.31 -25.75
C ASN A 87 -11.26 0.12 -24.23
N ILE A 88 -10.42 0.91 -23.56
CA ILE A 88 -10.26 0.85 -22.11
C ILE A 88 -11.56 1.25 -21.39
N HIS A 89 -12.28 2.25 -21.91
CA HIS A 89 -13.57 2.65 -21.38
C HIS A 89 -14.59 1.51 -21.47
N GLU A 90 -14.72 0.88 -22.64
CA GLU A 90 -15.59 -0.29 -22.84
C GLU A 90 -15.24 -1.42 -21.86
N MET A 91 -13.96 -1.79 -21.75
CA MET A 91 -13.53 -2.82 -20.81
C MET A 91 -13.85 -2.48 -19.35
N TRP A 92 -13.65 -1.24 -18.95
CA TRP A 92 -13.98 -0.77 -17.60
C TRP A 92 -15.48 -0.80 -17.34
N VAL A 93 -16.29 -0.32 -18.28
CA VAL A 93 -17.76 -0.31 -18.19
C VAL A 93 -18.30 -1.74 -18.12
N MET A 94 -17.83 -2.64 -18.98
CA MET A 94 -18.27 -4.04 -18.99
C MET A 94 -18.02 -4.70 -17.63
N ARG A 95 -16.83 -4.51 -17.05
CA ARG A 95 -16.52 -5.02 -15.71
C ARG A 95 -17.44 -4.45 -14.61
N LYS A 96 -17.91 -3.21 -14.76
CA LYS A 96 -18.87 -2.58 -13.83
C LYS A 96 -20.28 -3.14 -14.01
N ILE A 97 -20.72 -3.33 -15.25
CA ILE A 97 -22.01 -3.95 -15.57
C ILE A 97 -22.07 -5.39 -15.06
N GLU A 98 -21.00 -6.18 -15.23
CA GLU A 98 -20.88 -7.53 -14.68
C GLU A 98 -21.01 -7.57 -13.14
N GLN A 99 -20.62 -6.49 -12.45
CA GLN A 99 -20.80 -6.30 -11.01
C GLN A 99 -22.20 -5.76 -10.64
N GLY A 100 -23.11 -5.60 -11.61
CA GLY A 100 -24.48 -5.12 -11.41
C GLY A 100 -24.62 -3.60 -11.32
N TRP A 101 -23.59 -2.83 -11.70
CA TRP A 101 -23.67 -1.37 -11.70
C TRP A 101 -24.52 -0.88 -12.88
N GLN A 102 -25.35 0.13 -12.64
CA GLN A 102 -26.17 0.78 -13.66
C GLN A 102 -25.78 2.26 -13.77
N TYR A 103 -26.01 2.85 -14.94
CA TYR A 103 -25.78 4.27 -15.14
C TYR A 103 -26.78 5.10 -14.31
N ALA A 104 -26.28 6.14 -13.66
CA ALA A 104 -27.07 7.16 -12.98
C ALA A 104 -26.42 8.52 -13.20
N GLU A 105 -27.25 9.55 -13.36
CA GLU A 105 -26.78 10.94 -13.53
C GLU A 105 -26.09 11.48 -12.26
N VAL A 106 -26.44 10.91 -11.10
CA VAL A 106 -25.82 11.20 -9.81
C VAL A 106 -25.06 9.99 -9.33
N SER A 107 -23.77 10.13 -9.06
CA SER A 107 -22.95 9.09 -8.45
C SER A 107 -23.37 8.90 -6.98
N VAL A 108 -24.21 7.91 -6.71
CA VAL A 108 -24.50 7.47 -5.34
C VAL A 108 -23.44 6.46 -4.95
N THR A 109 -22.29 6.93 -4.48
CA THR A 109 -21.42 6.06 -3.68
C THR A 109 -22.19 5.76 -2.39
N CYS A 110 -22.50 4.48 -2.12
CA CYS A 110 -23.04 4.08 -0.83
C CYS A 110 -22.24 4.77 0.29
N PRO A 111 -22.88 5.39 1.29
CA PRO A 111 -22.16 5.91 2.43
C PRO A 111 -21.50 4.71 3.10
N THR A 112 -20.18 4.60 2.95
CA THR A 112 -19.37 3.62 3.66
C THR A 112 -19.57 3.87 5.15
N GLY A 113 -20.17 2.89 5.83
CA GLY A 113 -20.32 2.90 7.28
C GLY A 113 -18.97 3.07 7.95
N PHE A 114 -18.94 3.98 8.92
CA PHE A 114 -17.91 4.02 9.96
C PHE A 114 -18.01 2.79 10.87
#